data_AF-A0A533Q5U5-F1
#
_entry.id   AF-A0A533Q5U5-F1
#
_cell.length_a   1.000
_cell.length_b   1.000
_cell.length_c   1.000
_cell.angle_alpha   90.00
_cell.angle_beta   90.00
_cell.angle_gamma   90.00
#
_symmetry.space_group_name_H-M   'P 1'
#
loop_
_entity.id
_entity.type
_entity.pdbx_description
1 polymer ?
#
loop_
_entity_poly.entity_id
_entity_poly.type
_entity_poly.pdbx_seq_one_letter_code
_entity_poly.pdbx_strand_id
1 'polypeptide(L)'
;MSGFKKTEIGFVPENWQVVELGAVCTQRKEIVTPNSNGKSKYVGLEHMQTGVFRLKNYGNEGEVKSAKYKFHNEDILYGKLRPYLDKAVLVDLSGICSTDIIVLKGTEQMLQSYLIGFRGKSSTHILEFIKKVQIWFTDIRGTI
;
A
#
# COMPACT_ATOMS: atom_id res chain seq x y z
N MET A 1 -33.36 -4.60 -3.54
CA MET A 1 -31.97 -4.62 -4.05
C MET A 1 -31.29 -5.83 -3.43
N SER A 2 -31.29 -6.98 -4.10
CA SER A 2 -30.64 -8.21 -3.62
C SER A 2 -29.19 -8.27 -4.10
N GLY A 3 -28.26 -8.70 -3.24
CA GLY A 3 -26.83 -8.81 -3.56
C GLY A 3 -25.89 -8.03 -2.64
N PHE A 4 -26.42 -7.36 -1.61
CA PHE A 4 -25.62 -6.68 -0.58
C PHE A 4 -26.03 -7.14 0.81
N LYS A 5 -25.05 -7.31 1.70
CA LYS A 5 -25.24 -7.60 3.13
C LYS A 5 -24.77 -6.42 3.98
N LYS A 6 -25.44 -6.21 5.12
CA LYS A 6 -25.04 -5.22 6.12
C LYS A 6 -23.88 -5.78 6.96
N THR A 7 -22.84 -4.98 7.15
CA THR A 7 -21.66 -5.29 7.97
C THR A 7 -21.35 -4.10 8.88
N GLU A 8 -20.36 -4.25 9.75
CA GLU A 8 -19.83 -3.23 10.65
C GLU A 8 -19.32 -1.98 9.91
N ILE A 9 -18.95 -2.10 8.64
CA ILE A 9 -18.47 -1.01 7.77
C ILE A 9 -19.52 -0.54 6.75
N GLY A 10 -20.79 -0.95 6.91
CA GLY A 10 -21.88 -0.62 6.00
C GLY A 10 -22.26 -1.76 5.07
N PHE A 11 -22.91 -1.43 3.95
CA PHE A 11 -23.38 -2.43 2.99
C PHE A 11 -22.24 -2.84 2.04
N VAL A 12 -21.98 -4.14 1.96
CA VAL A 12 -20.98 -4.73 1.06
C VAL A 12 -21.65 -5.82 0.21
N PRO A 13 -21.10 -6.19 -0.95
CA PRO A 13 -21.64 -7.29 -1.73
C PRO A 13 -21.73 -8.59 -0.93
N GLU A 14 -22.73 -9.41 -1.21
CA GLU A 14 -23.05 -10.59 -0.40
C GLU A 14 -21.90 -11.62 -0.36
N ASN A 15 -21.17 -11.73 -1.46
CA ASN A 15 -19.98 -12.57 -1.62
C ASN A 15 -18.69 -11.97 -1.04
N TRP A 16 -18.72 -10.76 -0.46
CA TRP A 16 -17.54 -10.14 0.14
C TRP A 16 -17.36 -10.55 1.59
N GLN A 17 -16.12 -10.67 2.04
CA GLN A 17 -15.81 -10.89 3.44
C GLN A 17 -15.08 -9.65 3.98
N VAL A 18 -15.55 -9.13 5.10
CA VAL A 18 -14.81 -8.10 5.84
C VAL A 18 -13.78 -8.81 6.70
N VAL A 19 -12.54 -8.36 6.60
CA VAL A 19 -11.39 -8.92 7.31
C VAL A 19 -10.54 -7.79 7.86
N GLU A 20 -9.85 -8.05 8.96
CA GLU A 20 -8.85 -7.12 9.46
C GLU A 20 -7.66 -7.02 8.50
N LEU A 21 -7.08 -5.83 8.37
CA LEU A 21 -5.91 -5.64 7.52
C LEU A 21 -4.74 -6.56 7.94
N GLY A 22 -4.52 -6.71 9.25
CA GLY A 22 -3.50 -7.60 9.81
C GLY A 22 -3.70 -9.08 9.49
N ALA A 23 -4.91 -9.50 9.11
CA ALA A 23 -5.18 -10.87 8.68
C ALA A 23 -4.72 -11.13 7.23
N VAL A 24 -4.57 -10.08 6.42
CA VAL A 24 -4.26 -10.20 4.98
C VAL A 24 -2.93 -9.58 4.57
N CYS A 25 -2.30 -8.78 5.44
CA CYS A 25 -0.95 -8.29 5.23
C CYS A 25 -0.21 -8.02 6.54
N THR A 26 1.12 -7.91 6.45
CA THR A 26 1.98 -7.50 7.56
C THR A 26 2.83 -6.30 7.13
N GLN A 27 3.14 -5.40 8.07
CA GLN A 27 4.05 -4.29 7.78
C GLN A 27 5.49 -4.77 7.83
N ARG A 28 6.26 -4.51 6.77
CA ARG A 28 7.72 -4.63 6.81
C ARG A 28 8.33 -3.38 7.44
N LYS A 29 9.29 -3.61 8.34
CA LYS A 29 9.99 -2.56 9.09
C LYS A 29 11.52 -2.68 8.96
N GLU A 30 12.00 -3.38 7.94
CA GLU A 30 13.43 -3.48 7.67
C GLU A 30 13.98 -2.09 7.29
N ILE A 31 14.91 -1.59 8.09
CA ILE A 31 15.54 -0.28 7.89
C ILE A 31 16.90 -0.48 7.24
N VAL A 32 17.20 0.35 6.25
CA VAL A 32 18.48 0.39 5.57
C VAL A 32 19.02 1.83 5.53
N THR A 33 20.32 1.96 5.71
CA THR A 33 21.04 3.22 5.49
C THR A 33 21.50 3.26 4.04
N PRO A 34 21.08 4.25 3.24
CA PRO A 34 21.49 4.36 1.85
C PRO A 34 23.01 4.45 1.70
N ASN A 35 23.55 3.79 0.69
CA ASN A 35 24.92 3.93 0.26
C ASN A 35 25.01 4.90 -0.93
N SER A 36 25.91 5.89 -0.90
CA SER A 36 26.12 6.83 -2.01
C SER A 36 26.50 6.14 -3.33
N ASN A 37 27.15 4.98 -3.24
CA ASN A 37 27.53 4.12 -4.37
C ASN A 37 26.55 2.94 -4.54
N GLY A 38 25.45 2.93 -3.80
CA GLY A 38 24.40 1.92 -3.85
C GLY A 38 23.64 1.93 -5.16
N LYS A 39 23.17 0.76 -5.58
CA LYS A 39 22.44 0.56 -6.84
C LYS A 39 20.96 0.29 -6.64
N SER A 40 20.46 0.34 -5.40
CA SER A 40 19.05 0.08 -5.13
C SER A 40 18.19 1.18 -5.76
N LYS A 41 17.00 0.81 -6.23
CA LYS A 41 15.99 1.78 -6.64
C LYS A 41 15.40 2.45 -5.41
N TYR A 42 15.17 3.77 -5.50
CA TYR A 42 14.58 4.57 -4.44
C TYR A 42 13.16 5.00 -4.79
N VAL A 43 12.21 4.80 -3.87
CA VAL A 43 10.82 5.25 -4.02
C VAL A 43 10.46 6.28 -2.95
N GLY A 44 10.17 7.52 -3.39
CA GLY A 44 9.56 8.56 -2.57
C GLY A 44 8.08 8.76 -2.92
N LEU A 45 7.39 9.62 -2.15
CA LEU A 45 5.97 9.91 -2.37
C LEU A 45 5.72 10.66 -3.69
N GLU A 46 6.73 11.38 -4.18
CA GLU A 46 6.79 12.06 -5.47
C GLU A 46 6.79 11.08 -6.64
N HIS A 47 7.25 9.84 -6.43
CA HIS A 47 7.24 8.78 -7.43
C HIS A 47 5.90 8.04 -7.51
N MET A 48 4.99 8.28 -6.56
CA MET A 48 3.67 7.65 -6.47
C MET A 48 2.56 8.64 -6.83
N GLN A 49 1.62 8.20 -7.66
CA GLN A 49 0.48 9.01 -8.11
C GLN A 49 -0.84 8.44 -7.57
N THR A 50 -1.79 9.33 -7.26
CA THR A 50 -3.13 8.96 -6.81
C THR A 50 -3.84 8.09 -7.84
N GLY A 51 -4.43 6.98 -7.39
CA GLY A 51 -5.17 6.06 -8.26
C GLY A 51 -4.31 5.29 -9.27
N VAL A 52 -2.99 5.38 -9.18
CA VAL A 52 -2.06 4.58 -9.99
C VAL A 52 -1.53 3.44 -9.12
N PHE A 53 -1.83 2.20 -9.51
CA PHE A 53 -1.55 1.00 -8.71
C PHE A 53 -0.23 0.31 -9.03
N ARG A 54 0.52 0.79 -10.03
CA ARG A 54 1.83 0.26 -10.41
C ARG A 54 2.86 1.37 -10.35
N LEU A 55 4.03 1.06 -9.83
CA LEU A 55 5.14 2.00 -9.79
C LEU A 55 5.62 2.26 -11.23
N LYS A 56 5.66 3.53 -11.64
CA LYS A 56 6.12 3.93 -12.98
C LYS A 56 7.49 4.60 -12.97
N ASN A 57 7.84 5.22 -11.86
CA ASN A 57 9.05 6.01 -11.68
C ASN A 57 9.73 5.64 -10.37
N TYR A 58 11.05 5.82 -10.31
CA TYR A 58 11.86 5.67 -9.12
C TYR A 58 13.15 6.48 -9.29
N GLY A 59 13.75 6.88 -8.18
CA GLY A 59 15.08 7.47 -8.12
C GLY A 59 16.16 6.43 -7.81
N ASN A 60 17.33 6.92 -7.39
CA ASN A 60 18.46 6.07 -7.04
C ASN A 60 18.81 6.20 -5.55
N GLU A 61 19.28 5.10 -4.96
CA GLU A 61 19.76 5.07 -3.57
C GLU A 61 20.82 6.13 -3.27
N GLY A 62 21.74 6.40 -4.21
CA GLY A 62 22.80 7.39 -4.04
C GLY A 62 22.33 8.85 -3.90
N GLU A 63 21.07 9.14 -4.22
CA GLU A 63 20.46 10.47 -4.13
C GLU A 63 19.90 10.77 -2.73
N VAL A 64 19.83 9.76 -1.85
CA VAL A 64 19.26 9.87 -0.51
C VAL A 64 20.26 9.51 0.58
N LYS A 65 20.15 10.15 1.75
CA LYS A 65 21.10 9.96 2.87
C LYS A 65 20.46 9.43 4.15
N SER A 66 19.22 9.80 4.42
CA SER A 66 18.51 9.36 5.63
C SER A 66 18.10 7.89 5.54
N ALA A 67 17.82 7.28 6.69
CA ALA A 67 17.27 5.94 6.77
C ALA A 67 16.07 5.74 5.82
N LYS A 68 15.94 4.53 5.28
CA LYS A 68 14.89 4.09 4.37
C LYS A 68 14.33 2.77 4.83
N TYR A 69 13.13 2.44 4.39
CA TYR A 69 12.63 1.07 4.51
C TYR A 69 13.04 0.25 3.29
N LYS A 70 13.37 -1.03 3.51
CA LYS A 70 13.51 -2.00 2.43
C LYS A 70 12.13 -2.48 1.98
N PHE A 71 11.98 -2.65 0.67
CA PHE A 71 10.84 -3.36 0.10
C PHE A 71 11.32 -4.39 -0.91
N HIS A 72 10.47 -5.39 -1.14
CA HIS A 72 10.71 -6.49 -2.06
C HIS A 72 9.67 -6.50 -3.18
N ASN A 73 9.95 -7.30 -4.22
CA ASN A 73 8.97 -7.63 -5.24
C ASN A 73 7.67 -8.12 -4.56
N GLU A 74 6.54 -7.70 -5.11
CA GLU A 74 5.19 -8.00 -4.65
C GLU A 74 4.79 -7.34 -3.32
N ASP A 75 5.61 -6.47 -2.74
CA ASP A 75 5.14 -5.61 -1.66
C ASP A 75 4.22 -4.50 -2.19
N ILE A 76 3.34 -4.01 -1.32
CA ILE A 76 2.53 -2.82 -1.56
C ILE A 76 3.16 -1.65 -0.81
N LEU A 77 3.46 -0.58 -1.53
CA LEU A 77 3.93 0.68 -0.98
C LEU A 77 2.74 1.61 -0.81
N TYR A 78 2.46 2.02 0.42
CA TYR A 78 1.37 2.94 0.76
C TYR A 78 1.87 4.25 1.35
N GLY A 79 1.44 5.38 0.80
CA GLY A 79 1.83 6.69 1.29
C GLY A 79 1.19 7.02 2.64
N LYS A 80 2.01 7.17 3.68
CA LYS A 80 1.56 7.53 5.05
C LYS A 80 1.06 8.97 5.12
N LEU A 81 1.69 9.88 4.36
CA LEU A 81 1.36 11.29 4.37
C LEU A 81 0.16 11.57 3.47
N ARG A 82 -0.77 12.38 3.96
CA ARG A 82 -2.04 12.71 3.29
C ARG A 82 -2.75 11.46 2.76
N PRO A 83 -3.15 10.53 3.65
CA PRO A 83 -3.76 9.25 3.26
C PRO A 83 -4.90 9.38 2.25
N TYR A 84 -5.70 10.45 2.34
CA TYR A 84 -6.80 10.77 1.42
C TYR A 84 -6.38 10.89 -0.06
N LEU A 85 -5.09 11.09 -0.36
CA LEU A 85 -4.56 11.06 -1.72
C LEU A 85 -4.45 9.64 -2.28
N ASP A 86 -4.63 8.62 -1.45
CA ASP A 86 -4.72 7.22 -1.83
C ASP A 86 -3.62 6.79 -2.81
N LYS A 87 -2.38 7.05 -2.38
CA LYS A 87 -1.18 6.66 -3.11
C LYS A 87 -0.78 5.27 -2.64
N ALA A 88 -1.15 4.25 -3.39
CA ALA A 88 -0.74 2.88 -3.15
C ALA A 88 -0.28 2.22 -4.45
N VAL A 89 0.90 1.58 -4.44
CA VAL A 89 1.42 0.85 -5.60
C VAL A 89 1.84 -0.57 -5.21
N LEU A 90 1.49 -1.55 -6.04
CA LEU A 90 2.09 -2.88 -6.03
C LEU A 90 3.37 -2.84 -6.87
N VAL A 91 4.50 -3.14 -6.25
CA VAL A 91 5.80 -3.15 -6.91
C VAL A 91 6.11 -4.51 -7.54
N ASP A 92 6.82 -4.48 -8.66
CA ASP A 92 7.33 -5.64 -9.39
C ASP A 92 8.88 -5.73 -9.30
N LEU A 93 9.47 -4.96 -8.37
CA LEU A 93 10.90 -4.85 -8.16
C LEU A 93 11.21 -4.75 -6.66
N SER A 94 12.49 -4.91 -6.30
CA SER A 94 12.98 -4.70 -4.93
C SER A 94 13.81 -3.42 -4.84
N GLY A 95 13.79 -2.75 -3.68
CA GLY A 95 14.46 -1.47 -3.51
C GLY A 95 14.36 -0.92 -2.10
N ILE A 96 14.48 0.40 -2.00
CA ILE A 96 14.35 1.16 -0.76
C ILE A 96 13.33 2.28 -0.94
N CYS A 97 12.57 2.63 0.09
CA CYS A 97 11.58 3.69 0.03
C CYS A 97 11.68 4.66 1.20
N SER A 98 11.10 5.84 1.04
CA SER A 98 10.97 6.83 2.12
C SER A 98 10.33 6.19 3.37
N THR A 99 10.73 6.65 4.56
CA THR A 99 10.10 6.26 5.83
C THR A 99 8.67 6.80 5.97
N ASP A 100 8.25 7.70 5.08
CA ASP A 100 6.87 8.14 4.93
C ASP A 100 6.01 7.17 4.08
N ILE A 101 6.57 6.04 3.68
CA ILE A 101 5.87 4.96 2.99
C ILE A 101 5.78 3.76 3.91
N ILE A 102 4.60 3.17 3.99
CA ILE A 102 4.33 1.92 4.67
C ILE A 102 4.54 0.79 3.66
N VAL A 103 5.44 -0.14 3.97
CA VAL A 103 5.69 -1.33 3.16
C VAL A 103 4.82 -2.47 3.70
N LEU A 104 3.88 -2.94 2.89
CA LEU A 104 2.96 -4.01 3.24
C LEU A 104 3.30 -5.27 2.47
N LYS A 105 3.62 -6.35 3.20
CA LYS A 105 3.72 -7.70 2.65
C LYS A 105 2.33 -8.33 2.65
N GLY A 106 1.75 -8.47 1.46
CA GLY A 106 0.47 -9.13 1.28
C GLY A 106 0.55 -10.65 1.39
N THR A 107 -0.55 -11.26 1.80
CA THR A 107 -0.84 -12.68 1.51
C THR A 107 -1.11 -12.86 0.02
N GLU A 108 -0.99 -14.08 -0.49
CA GLU A 108 -1.30 -14.38 -1.89
C GLU A 108 -2.74 -13.96 -2.25
N GLN A 109 -3.69 -14.20 -1.36
CA GLN A 109 -5.09 -13.80 -1.52
C GLN A 109 -5.25 -12.27 -1.63
N MET A 110 -4.49 -11.51 -0.84
CA MET A 110 -4.48 -10.05 -0.90
C MET A 110 -3.90 -9.56 -2.23
N LEU A 111 -2.79 -10.16 -2.68
CA LEU A 111 -2.15 -9.81 -3.95
C LEU A 111 -3.07 -10.12 -5.13
N GLN A 112 -3.68 -11.31 -5.16
CA GLN A 112 -4.69 -11.67 -6.16
C GLN A 112 -5.86 -10.68 -6.17
N SER A 113 -6.37 -10.30 -5.00
CA SER A 113 -7.44 -9.30 -4.88
C SER A 113 -7.03 -7.93 -5.41
N TYR A 114 -5.80 -7.50 -5.11
CA TYR A 114 -5.22 -6.25 -5.63
C TYR A 114 -5.06 -6.29 -7.17
N LEU A 115 -4.65 -7.44 -7.72
CA LEU A 115 -4.52 -7.67 -9.17
C LEU A 115 -5.87 -7.80 -9.89
N ILE A 116 -6.89 -8.36 -9.24
CA ILE A 116 -8.25 -8.47 -9.79
C ILE A 116 -8.93 -7.11 -9.79
N GLY A 117 -8.78 -6.32 -8.72
CA GLY A 117 -9.22 -4.92 -8.67
C GLY A 117 -8.61 -4.06 -9.79
N PHE A 118 -7.45 -4.45 -10.32
CA PHE A 118 -6.82 -3.85 -11.49
C PHE A 118 -7.46 -4.27 -12.83
N ARG A 119 -7.92 -5.51 -12.98
CA ARG A 119 -8.50 -6.03 -14.23
C ARG A 119 -9.94 -5.55 -14.48
N GLY A 120 -10.68 -5.20 -13.44
CA GLY A 120 -11.97 -4.54 -13.55
C GLY A 120 -11.78 -3.03 -13.51
N LYS A 121 -12.11 -2.30 -14.59
CA LYS A 121 -12.30 -0.84 -14.51
C LYS A 121 -13.40 -0.53 -13.50
N SER A 122 -13.04 -0.36 -12.23
CA SER A 122 -13.88 0.29 -11.23
C SER A 122 -12.98 0.67 -10.05
N SER A 123 -12.39 1.85 -10.20
CA SER A 123 -11.55 2.56 -9.24
C SER A 123 -12.14 2.66 -7.83
N THR A 124 -13.41 2.30 -7.59
CA THR A 124 -14.02 2.31 -6.26
C THR A 124 -13.57 1.17 -5.35
N HIS A 125 -13.22 -0.01 -5.88
CA HIS A 125 -13.04 -1.21 -5.03
C HIS A 125 -11.70 -1.25 -4.29
N ILE A 126 -10.62 -0.77 -4.91
CA ILE A 126 -9.32 -0.61 -4.23
C ILE A 126 -9.32 0.63 -3.33
N LEU A 127 -9.97 1.73 -3.74
CA LEU A 127 -10.11 2.91 -2.87
C LEU A 127 -10.92 2.56 -1.61
N GLU A 128 -11.89 1.64 -1.66
CA GLU A 128 -12.58 1.14 -0.47
C GLU A 128 -11.68 0.27 0.42
N PHE A 129 -10.86 -0.60 -0.18
CA PHE A 129 -9.84 -1.37 0.57
C PHE A 129 -8.85 -0.43 1.25
N ILE A 130 -8.32 0.57 0.54
CA ILE A 130 -7.33 1.50 1.06
C ILE A 130 -7.95 2.55 1.99
N LYS A 131 -9.17 3.02 1.75
CA LYS A 131 -9.94 3.81 2.73
C LYS A 131 -10.14 3.03 4.02
N LYS A 132 -10.37 1.71 3.97
CA LYS A 132 -10.49 0.87 5.17
C LYS A 132 -9.15 0.69 5.87
N VAL A 133 -8.05 0.52 5.13
CA VAL A 133 -6.68 0.59 5.67
C VAL A 133 -6.44 1.94 6.36
N GLN A 134 -6.82 3.04 5.73
CA GLN A 134 -6.67 4.40 6.24
C GLN A 134 -7.53 4.68 7.47
N ILE A 135 -8.79 4.21 7.52
CA ILE A 135 -9.67 4.31 8.69
C ILE A 135 -9.03 3.55 9.86
N TRP A 136 -8.59 2.32 9.63
CA TRP A 136 -7.85 1.55 10.64
C TRP A 136 -6.59 2.30 11.10
N PHE A 137 -5.77 2.82 10.18
CA PHE A 137 -4.59 3.63 10.50
C PHE A 137 -4.88 4.95 11.24
N THR A 138 -6.10 5.48 11.12
CA THR A 138 -6.56 6.66 11.83
C THR A 138 -7.02 6.30 13.23
N ASP A 139 -7.67 5.14 13.41
CA ASP A 139 -8.05 4.61 14.73
C ASP A 139 -6.83 4.23 15.59
N ILE A 140 -5.76 3.65 15.02
CA ILE A 140 -4.48 3.40 15.76
C ILE A 140 -3.69 4.68 16.06
N ARG A 141 -4.00 5.83 15.45
CA ARG A 141 -3.44 7.14 15.83
C ARG A 141 -4.40 7.96 16.70
N GLY A 142 -5.53 7.37 17.09
CA GLY A 142 -6.56 7.94 17.95
C GLY A 142 -6.44 7.57 19.43
N THR A 143 -5.26 7.15 19.91
CA THR A 143 -4.88 7.14 21.33
C THR A 143 -3.35 7.12 21.43
N ILE A 144 -2.69 8.25 21.15
CA ILE A 144 -1.86 9.09 22.05
C ILE A 144 -1.49 10.37 21.30
#